data_AF-A0A6A6DHS2-F1
#
_entry.id   AF-A0A6A6DHS2-F1
#
_cell.length_a   1.000
_cell.length_b   1.000
_cell.length_c   1.000
_cell.angle_alpha   90.00
_cell.angle_beta   90.00
_cell.angle_gamma   90.00
#
_symmetry.space_group_name_H-M   'P 1'
#
loop_
_entity.id
_entity.type
_entity.pdbx_description
1 polymer ?
#
loop_
_entity_poly.entity_id
_entity_poly.type
_entity_poly.pdbx_seq_one_letter_code
_entity_poly.pdbx_strand_id
1 'polypeptide(L)'
;MPVPRPPIHNLGISKAFNSLSLKEKHYAHHMARAAWHGARIILRQVSPESIDIFDFILALYWSCSGDWDVLVAEGCIGQRDCDAFLDYAATLLSNLGNYYVGEILS
;
A
#
# COMPACT_ATOMS: atom_id res chain seq x y z
N MET A 1 0.85 25.01 -4.79
CA MET A 1 1.23 24.66 -3.40
C MET A 1 1.87 23.27 -3.42
N PRO A 2 2.91 22.98 -2.62
CA PRO A 2 3.42 21.61 -2.53
C PRO A 2 2.32 20.69 -1.97
N VAL A 3 2.14 19.51 -2.58
CA VAL A 3 1.23 18.49 -2.05
C VAL A 3 1.81 18.01 -0.72
N PRO A 4 1.04 18.03 0.39
CA PRO A 4 1.53 17.54 1.67
C PRO A 4 1.89 16.06 1.57
N ARG A 5 3.08 15.68 2.05
CA ARG A 5 3.47 14.27 2.13
C ARG A 5 2.56 13.53 3.12
N PRO A 6 2.10 12.31 2.79
CA PRO A 6 1.27 11.54 3.69
C PRO A 6 2.07 11.17 4.96
N PRO A 7 1.49 11.29 6.17
CA PRO A 7 2.16 10.87 7.38
C PRO A 7 2.26 9.33 7.41
N ILE A 8 3.47 8.81 7.59
CA ILE A 8 3.74 7.37 7.65
C ILE A 8 3.93 6.98 9.12
N HIS A 9 3.15 6.00 9.57
CA HIS A 9 3.24 5.44 10.92
C HIS A 9 3.35 3.92 10.86
N ASN A 10 4.27 3.35 11.66
CA ASN A 10 4.39 1.90 11.79
C ASN A 10 3.55 1.41 12.97
N LEU A 11 2.74 0.36 12.74
CA LEU A 11 1.92 -0.24 13.78
C LEU A 11 2.78 -1.14 14.69
N GLY A 12 2.93 -0.73 15.96
CA GLY A 12 3.69 -1.47 16.97
C GLY A 12 3.00 -2.75 17.46
N ILE A 13 2.92 -3.80 16.63
CA ILE A 13 2.17 -5.03 16.94
C ILE A 13 3.03 -6.18 17.50
N SER A 14 4.36 -6.08 17.41
CA SER A 14 5.28 -7.19 17.74
C SER A 14 5.06 -7.77 19.14
N LYS A 15 4.92 -6.92 20.17
CA LYS A 15 4.69 -7.36 21.55
C LYS A 15 3.39 -8.18 21.69
N ALA A 16 2.29 -7.68 21.11
CA ALA A 16 0.99 -8.36 21.15
C ALA A 16 1.01 -9.68 20.38
N PHE A 17 1.63 -9.69 19.19
CA PHE A 17 1.75 -10.92 18.39
C PHE A 17 2.62 -11.98 19.09
N ASN A 18 3.70 -11.56 19.76
CA ASN A 18 4.59 -12.48 20.46
C ASN A 18 3.94 -13.14 21.68
N SER A 19 3.01 -12.46 22.36
CA SER A 19 2.25 -13.04 23.48
C SER A 19 1.21 -14.10 23.07
N LEU A 20 0.90 -14.24 21.78
CA LEU A 20 -0.04 -15.25 21.30
C LEU A 20 0.54 -16.66 21.41
N SER A 21 -0.34 -17.62 21.75
CA SER A 21 -0.05 -19.05 21.60
C SER A 21 0.16 -19.43 20.13
N LEU A 22 0.74 -20.62 19.88
CA LEU A 22 0.92 -21.12 18.53
C LEU A 22 -0.39 -21.23 17.74
N LYS A 23 -1.47 -21.69 18.41
CA LYS A 23 -2.80 -21.80 17.80
C LYS A 23 -3.36 -20.44 17.38
N GLU A 24 -3.23 -19.43 18.24
CA GLU A 24 -3.68 -18.07 17.96
C GLU A 24 -2.86 -17.40 16.85
N LYS A 25 -1.54 -17.65 16.79
CA LYS A 25 -0.69 -17.19 15.68
C LYS A 25 -1.13 -17.78 14.34
N HIS A 26 -1.42 -19.09 14.30
CA HIS A 26 -1.95 -19.72 13.09
C HIS A 26 -3.31 -19.16 12.70
N TYR A 27 -4.22 -18.96 13.67
CA TYR A 27 -5.50 -18.32 13.42
C TYR A 27 -5.32 -16.91 12.83
N ALA A 28 -4.50 -16.07 13.46
CA ALA A 28 -4.23 -14.71 13.00
C ALA A 28 -3.59 -14.70 11.60
N HIS A 29 -2.68 -15.62 11.30
CA HIS A 29 -2.08 -15.77 9.98
C HIS A 29 -3.13 -16.04 8.90
N HIS A 30 -4.02 -17.01 9.11
CA HIS A 30 -5.05 -17.35 8.13
C HIS A 30 -6.11 -16.26 7.99
N MET A 31 -6.50 -15.61 9.10
CA MET A 31 -7.42 -14.47 9.07
C MET A 31 -6.83 -13.29 8.31
N ALA A 32 -5.55 -12.95 8.55
CA ALA A 32 -4.88 -11.87 7.83
C ALA A 32 -4.80 -12.16 6.32
N ARG A 33 -4.50 -13.41 5.93
CA ARG A 33 -4.51 -13.80 4.51
C ARG A 33 -5.88 -13.64 3.88
N ALA A 34 -6.94 -14.11 4.57
CA ALA A 34 -8.30 -13.95 4.08
C ALA A 34 -8.68 -12.48 3.88
N ALA A 35 -8.32 -11.61 4.84
CA ALA A 35 -8.56 -10.17 4.74
C ALA A 35 -7.84 -9.54 3.53
N TRP A 36 -6.56 -9.85 3.34
CA TRP A 36 -5.80 -9.33 2.20
C TRP A 36 -6.29 -9.85 0.84
N HIS A 37 -6.75 -11.10 0.77
CA HIS A 37 -7.42 -11.59 -0.44
C HIS A 37 -8.72 -10.83 -0.73
N GLY A 38 -9.45 -10.43 0.33
CA GLY A 38 -10.65 -9.59 0.22
C GLY A 38 -10.40 -8.16 -0.27
N ALA A 39 -9.17 -7.65 -0.15
CA ALA A 39 -8.83 -6.27 -0.56
C ALA A 39 -9.11 -5.99 -2.05
N ARG A 40 -8.98 -6.99 -2.93
CA ARG A 40 -9.32 -6.87 -4.36
C ARG A 40 -10.80 -6.57 -4.61
N ILE A 41 -11.68 -6.93 -3.68
CA ILE A 41 -13.10 -6.58 -3.78
C ILE A 41 -13.26 -5.07 -3.57
N ILE A 42 -12.61 -4.50 -2.56
CA ILE A 42 -12.64 -3.06 -2.26
C ILE A 42 -12.11 -2.25 -3.44
N LEU A 43 -10.96 -2.66 -4.00
CA LEU A 43 -10.40 -2.00 -5.20
C LEU A 43 -11.42 -1.91 -6.34
N ARG A 44 -12.18 -2.98 -6.62
CA ARG A 44 -13.26 -2.95 -7.65
C ARG A 44 -14.44 -2.05 -7.27
N GLN A 45 -14.70 -1.87 -5.99
CA GLN A 45 -15.80 -1.05 -5.50
C GLN A 45 -15.47 0.45 -5.54
N VAL A 46 -14.18 0.81 -5.48
CA VAL A 46 -13.74 2.21 -5.53
C VAL A 46 -13.81 2.74 -6.96
N SER A 47 -13.13 2.09 -7.92
CA SER A 47 -13.17 2.49 -9.32
C SER A 47 -12.76 1.35 -10.27
N PRO A 48 -13.16 1.40 -11.56
CA PRO A 48 -12.77 0.40 -12.55
C PRO A 48 -11.25 0.23 -12.69
N GLU A 49 -10.50 1.32 -12.60
CA GLU A 49 -9.05 1.37 -12.80
C GLU A 49 -8.21 1.04 -11.55
N SER A 50 -8.83 1.02 -10.36
CA SER A 50 -8.11 0.83 -9.09
C SER A 50 -7.31 -0.48 -9.01
N ILE A 51 -7.84 -1.59 -9.57
CA ILE A 51 -7.10 -2.86 -9.63
C ILE A 51 -5.84 -2.73 -10.49
N ASP A 52 -5.95 -2.12 -11.67
CA ASP A 52 -4.85 -2.05 -12.62
C ASP A 52 -3.73 -1.16 -12.08
N ILE A 53 -4.08 -0.06 -11.41
CA ILE A 53 -3.10 0.80 -10.74
C ILE A 53 -2.41 0.05 -9.60
N PHE A 54 -3.15 -0.71 -8.79
CA PHE A 54 -2.58 -1.52 -7.72
C PHE A 54 -1.60 -2.57 -8.27
N ASP A 55 -2.00 -3.31 -9.30
CA ASP A 55 -1.17 -4.34 -9.92
C ASP A 55 0.08 -3.72 -10.59
N PHE A 56 -0.04 -2.52 -11.17
CA PHE A 56 1.10 -1.77 -11.71
C PHE A 56 2.11 -1.35 -10.64
N ILE A 57 1.64 -0.82 -9.50
CA ILE A 57 2.52 -0.46 -8.37
C ILE A 57 3.29 -1.69 -7.89
N LEU A 58 2.64 -2.84 -7.76
CA LEU A 58 3.30 -4.08 -7.37
C LEU A 58 4.30 -4.55 -8.43
N ALA A 59 3.95 -4.50 -9.70
CA ALA A 59 4.86 -4.88 -10.78
C ALA A 59 6.15 -4.04 -10.78
N LEU A 60 6.02 -2.73 -10.56
CA LEU A 60 7.18 -1.84 -10.40
C LEU A 60 8.01 -2.21 -9.18
N TYR A 61 7.37 -2.42 -8.02
CA TYR A 61 8.07 -2.88 -6.82
C TYR A 61 8.88 -4.16 -7.10
N TRP A 62 8.32 -5.12 -7.81
CA TRP A 62 9.03 -6.36 -8.16
C TRP A 62 10.19 -6.15 -9.14
N SER A 63 10.08 -5.19 -10.06
CA SER A 63 11.16 -4.88 -11.02
C SER A 63 12.42 -4.34 -10.35
N CYS A 64 12.29 -3.60 -9.24
CA CYS A 64 13.41 -3.04 -8.49
C CYS A 64 13.60 -3.67 -7.10
N SER A 65 12.81 -4.69 -6.75
CA SER A 65 12.75 -5.26 -5.39
C SER A 65 12.53 -4.22 -4.28
N GLY A 66 11.83 -3.13 -4.58
CA GLY A 66 11.62 -1.99 -3.68
C GLY A 66 12.79 -1.02 -3.55
N ASP A 67 13.89 -1.23 -4.29
CA ASP A 67 15.02 -0.31 -4.36
C ASP A 67 14.81 0.74 -5.46
N TRP A 68 14.04 1.77 -5.13
CA TRP A 68 13.64 2.82 -6.08
C TRP A 68 14.78 3.71 -6.53
N ASP A 69 15.87 3.79 -5.75
CA ASP A 69 17.04 4.60 -6.07
C ASP A 69 17.76 4.08 -7.32
N VAL A 70 17.69 2.77 -7.59
CA VAL A 70 18.22 2.16 -8.82
C VAL A 70 17.56 2.75 -10.06
N LEU A 71 16.23 2.92 -10.05
CA LEU A 71 15.49 3.48 -11.19
C LEU A 71 15.83 4.96 -11.44
N VAL A 72 16.15 5.70 -10.38
CA VAL A 72 16.62 7.08 -10.49
C VAL A 72 18.06 7.12 -11.01
N ALA A 73 18.94 6.27 -10.49
CA ALA A 73 20.34 6.20 -10.90
C ALA A 73 20.52 5.78 -12.36
N GLU A 74 19.66 4.90 -12.87
CA GLU A 74 19.62 4.47 -14.27
C GLU A 74 18.97 5.52 -15.20
N GLY A 75 18.41 6.60 -14.65
CA GLY A 75 17.78 7.67 -15.41
C GLY A 75 16.40 7.32 -15.95
N CYS A 76 15.76 6.26 -15.47
CA CYS A 76 14.40 5.87 -15.87
C CYS A 76 13.34 6.85 -15.36
N ILE A 77 13.59 7.51 -14.23
CA ILE A 77 12.71 8.50 -13.62
C ILE A 77 13.52 9.55 -12.86
N GLY A 78 13.04 10.79 -12.81
CA GLY A 78 13.67 11.83 -11.97
C GLY A 78 13.34 11.63 -10.49
N GLN A 79 14.24 12.05 -9.59
CA GLN A 79 14.04 11.92 -8.15
C GLN A 79 12.69 12.49 -7.67
N ARG A 80 12.34 13.70 -8.12
CA ARG A 80 11.09 14.36 -7.71
C ARG A 80 9.84 13.59 -8.15
N ASP A 81 9.89 12.98 -9.33
CA ASP A 81 8.76 12.20 -9.87
C ASP A 81 8.67 10.84 -9.17
N CYS A 82 9.82 10.25 -8.80
CA CYS A 82 9.89 9.05 -7.99
C CYS A 82 9.28 9.29 -6.60
N ASP A 83 9.68 10.36 -5.91
CA ASP A 83 9.14 10.73 -4.60
C ASP A 83 7.61 10.93 -4.67
N ALA A 84 7.13 11.67 -5.68
CA ALA A 84 5.70 11.90 -5.88
C ALA A 84 4.93 10.61 -6.20
N PHE A 85 5.53 9.70 -6.97
CA PHE A 85 4.96 8.37 -7.23
C PHE A 85 4.86 7.55 -5.94
N LEU A 86 5.89 7.56 -5.08
CA LEU A 86 5.87 6.83 -3.82
C LEU A 86 4.84 7.38 -2.84
N ASP A 87 4.68 8.70 -2.76
CA ASP A 87 3.61 9.33 -1.97
C ASP A 87 2.21 8.91 -2.46
N TYR A 88 2.02 8.88 -3.80
CA TYR A 88 0.78 8.40 -4.40
C TYR A 88 0.53 6.92 -4.11
N ALA A 89 1.55 6.07 -4.33
CA ALA A 89 1.46 4.63 -4.11
C ALA A 89 1.15 4.31 -2.64
N ALA A 90 1.82 4.98 -1.69
CA ALA A 90 1.55 4.83 -0.26
C ALA A 90 0.09 5.16 0.08
N THR A 91 -0.44 6.26 -0.50
CA THR A 91 -1.83 6.69 -0.29
C THR A 91 -2.83 5.69 -0.87
N LEU A 92 -2.61 5.23 -2.12
CA LEU A 92 -3.49 4.28 -2.78
C LEU A 92 -3.52 2.93 -2.06
N LEU A 93 -2.35 2.41 -1.66
CA LEU A 93 -2.22 1.15 -0.94
C LEU A 93 -2.88 1.22 0.44
N SER A 94 -2.81 2.38 1.10
CA SER A 94 -3.49 2.63 2.39
C SER A 94 -5.01 2.70 2.25
N ASN A 95 -5.52 3.33 1.19
CA ASN A 95 -6.96 3.50 0.96
C ASN A 95 -7.60 2.31 0.23
N LEU A 96 -6.80 1.41 -0.34
CA LEU A 96 -7.24 0.38 -1.28
C LEU A 96 -8.02 0.97 -2.47
N GLY A 97 -7.54 2.08 -3.01
CA GLY A 97 -8.16 2.77 -4.14
C GLY A 97 -7.57 4.17 -4.36
N ASN A 98 -7.86 4.76 -5.52
CA ASN A 98 -7.34 6.05 -5.95
C ASN A 98 -8.17 7.27 -5.50
N TYR A 99 -9.18 7.06 -4.65
CA TYR A 99 -9.98 8.12 -4.03
C TYR A 99 -9.65 8.20 -2.54
N TYR A 100 -9.71 9.40 -1.97
CA TYR A 100 -9.66 9.55 -0.51
C TYR A 100 -10.89 8.92 0.12
N VAL A 101 -10.68 8.22 1.22
CA VAL A 101 -11.78 7.79 2.11
C VAL A 101 -12.31 9.06 2.78
N GLY A 102 -13.29 9.71 2.14
CA GLY A 102 -13.90 10.97 2.57
C GLY A 102 -15.29 10.75 3.16
N GLU A 103 -15.58 11.53 4.20
CA GLU A 103 -16.88 11.69 4.86
C GLU A 103 -18.05 11.66 3.86
N ILE A 104 -19.07 10.87 4.18
CA ILE A 104 -20.42 11.11 3.66
C ILE A 104 -20.72 12.58 4.00
N LEU A 105 -20.91 13.41 2.99
CA LEU A 105 -21.33 14.80 3.12
C LEU A 105 -22.42 14.92 4.20
N SER A 106 -22.10 15.58 5.31
CA SER A 106 -23.07 16.08 6.29
C SER A 106 -23.61 17.44 5.85
#